data_AF-A0A928Q1L2-F1
#
_entry.id   AF-A0A928Q1L2-F1
#
_cell.length_a   1.000
_cell.length_b   1.000
_cell.length_c   1.000
_cell.angle_alpha   90.00
_cell.angle_beta   90.00
_cell.angle_gamma   90.00
#
_symmetry.space_group_name_H-M   'P 1'
#
loop_
_entity.id
_entity.type
_entity.pdbx_description
1 polymer ?
#
loop_
_entity_poly.entity_id
_entity_poly.type
_entity_poly.pdbx_seq_one_letter_code
_entity_poly.pdbx_strand_id
1 'polypeptide(L)'
;MSSCAEFKAAAENYLKAVGTDGETEAAEALIAEAKDDINDIEGTISFFGSETAQGMFGAVKAAEILNHMKEVKANGGRYCDCPGCKAALRVIENSDLLLSR
;
A
#
# COMPACT_ATOMS: atom_id res chain seq x y z
N MET A 1 5.27 -0.63 9.75
CA MET A 1 5.79 -0.35 8.40
C MET A 1 5.23 0.99 7.92
N SER A 2 6.11 1.98 7.72
CA SER A 2 5.86 3.10 6.80
C SER A 2 6.01 2.59 5.36
N SER A 3 5.50 3.32 4.36
CA SER A 3 5.66 2.99 2.93
C SER A 3 7.14 2.78 2.51
N CYS A 4 7.37 2.10 1.39
CA CYS A 4 8.71 1.83 0.87
C CYS A 4 9.43 3.14 0.44
N ALA A 5 10.74 3.05 0.23
CA ALA A 5 11.55 4.20 -0.17
C ALA A 5 11.19 4.68 -1.59
N GLU A 6 10.89 3.75 -2.50
CA GLU A 6 10.47 4.06 -3.87
C GLU A 6 9.15 4.86 -3.90
N PHE A 7 8.12 4.41 -3.18
CA PHE A 7 6.84 5.13 -3.06
C PHE A 7 7.02 6.55 -2.54
N LYS A 8 7.89 6.72 -1.52
CA LYS A 8 8.19 8.03 -0.97
C LYS A 8 8.87 8.91 -2.03
N ALA A 9 9.83 8.37 -2.77
CA ALA A 9 10.51 9.11 -3.82
C ALA A 9 9.55 9.51 -4.96
N ALA A 10 8.66 8.60 -5.37
CA ALA A 10 7.62 8.89 -6.36
C ALA A 10 6.68 10.00 -5.89
N ALA A 11 6.26 9.97 -4.63
CA ALA A 11 5.42 11.02 -4.04
C ALA A 11 6.15 12.37 -3.99
N GLU A 12 7.43 12.40 -3.61
CA GLU A 12 8.25 13.62 -3.61
C GLU A 12 8.48 14.17 -5.02
N ASN A 13 8.63 13.29 -6.02
CA ASN A 13 8.77 13.69 -7.42
C ASN A 13 7.48 14.30 -7.97
N TYR A 14 6.33 13.68 -7.69
CA TYR A 14 5.03 14.26 -8.02
C TYR A 14 4.86 15.65 -7.40
N LEU A 15 5.16 15.81 -6.11
CA LEU A 15 5.05 17.11 -5.41
C LEU A 15 5.92 18.21 -6.04
N LYS A 16 7.07 17.87 -6.63
CA LYS A 16 7.93 18.83 -7.34
C LYS A 16 7.41 19.16 -8.74
N ALA A 17 6.68 18.24 -9.35
CA ALA A 17 6.15 18.37 -10.71
C ALA A 17 4.81 19.12 -10.77
N VAL A 18 4.11 19.28 -9.65
CA VAL A 18 2.85 20.03 -9.58
C VAL A 18 3.01 21.44 -10.18
N GLY A 19 2.15 21.77 -11.13
CA GLY A 19 2.13 23.03 -11.88
C GLY A 19 3.14 23.11 -13.02
N THR A 20 3.77 22.00 -13.40
CA THR A 20 4.73 21.90 -14.50
C THR A 20 4.23 20.95 -15.60
N ASP A 21 4.85 21.00 -16.79
CA ASP A 21 4.54 20.10 -17.91
C ASP A 21 4.77 18.61 -17.57
N GLY A 22 5.49 18.31 -16.48
CA GLY A 22 5.76 16.95 -16.02
C GLY A 22 4.78 16.41 -14.96
N GLU A 23 3.75 17.17 -14.58
CA GLU A 23 2.81 16.76 -13.51
C GLU A 23 2.13 15.42 -13.82
N THR A 24 1.61 15.26 -15.05
CA THR A 24 0.90 14.04 -15.46
C THR A 24 1.81 12.81 -15.43
N GLU A 25 3.03 12.91 -15.98
CA GLU A 25 3.99 11.80 -15.99
C GLU A 25 4.37 11.38 -14.56
N ALA A 26 4.60 12.36 -13.68
CA ALA A 26 4.92 12.08 -12.28
C ALA A 26 3.72 11.49 -11.51
N ALA A 27 2.49 11.91 -11.85
CA ALA A 27 1.26 11.33 -11.29
C ALA A 27 1.08 9.87 -11.71
N GLU A 28 1.29 9.55 -13.00
CA GLU A 28 1.25 8.19 -13.53
C GLU A 28 2.26 7.28 -12.84
N ALA A 29 3.50 7.76 -12.66
CA ALA A 29 4.55 7.05 -11.94
C ALA A 29 4.16 6.80 -10.48
N LEU A 30 3.65 7.81 -9.76
CA LEU A 30 3.18 7.66 -8.39
C LEU A 30 2.03 6.63 -8.27
N ILE A 31 1.09 6.64 -9.21
CA ILE A 31 -0.03 5.68 -9.24
C ILE A 31 0.49 4.26 -9.52
N ALA A 32 1.48 4.10 -10.39
CA ALA A 32 2.09 2.81 -10.68
C ALA A 32 2.78 2.24 -9.43
N GLU A 33 3.64 3.02 -8.77
CA GLU A 33 4.31 2.62 -7.53
C GLU A 33 3.29 2.28 -6.43
N ALA A 34 2.21 3.06 -6.30
CA ALA A 34 1.13 2.76 -5.35
C ALA A 34 0.51 1.37 -5.59
N LYS A 35 0.31 0.99 -6.85
CA LYS A 35 -0.29 -0.30 -7.24
C LYS A 35 0.67 -1.46 -6.99
N ASP A 36 1.97 -1.24 -7.11
CA ASP A 36 2.99 -2.26 -6.85
C ASP A 36 3.23 -2.47 -5.35
N ASP A 37 3.06 -1.43 -4.52
CA ASP A 37 3.29 -1.50 -3.07
C ASP A 37 2.06 -1.91 -2.23
N ILE A 38 0.87 -1.93 -2.82
CA ILE A 38 -0.34 -2.33 -2.11
C ILE A 38 -0.45 -3.85 -2.06
N ASN A 39 -0.63 -4.39 -0.84
CA ASN A 39 -0.81 -5.82 -0.65
C ASN A 39 -2.30 -6.15 -0.57
N ASP A 40 -2.73 -7.16 -1.32
CA ASP A 40 -4.09 -7.68 -1.25
C ASP A 40 -4.33 -8.42 0.08
N ILE A 41 -5.58 -8.44 0.52
CA ILE A 41 -5.92 -9.01 1.82
C ILE A 41 -5.73 -10.53 1.88
N GLU A 42 -5.93 -11.25 0.78
CA GLU A 42 -5.78 -12.72 0.74
C GLU A 42 -4.33 -13.14 0.82
N GLY A 43 -3.46 -12.51 0.02
CA GLY A 43 -2.02 -12.70 0.05
C GLY A 43 -1.45 -12.36 1.43
N THR A 44 -1.93 -11.28 2.05
CA THR A 44 -1.52 -10.89 3.41
C THR A 44 -1.94 -11.93 4.46
N ILE A 45 -3.19 -12.41 4.41
CA ILE A 45 -3.68 -13.49 5.29
C ILE A 45 -2.84 -14.77 5.08
N SER A 46 -2.59 -15.14 3.83
CA SER A 46 -1.79 -16.33 3.51
C SER A 46 -0.36 -16.20 4.06
N PHE A 47 0.27 -15.03 3.91
CA PHE A 47 1.61 -14.77 4.42
C PHE A 47 1.66 -14.89 5.95
N PHE A 48 0.78 -14.20 6.68
CA PHE A 48 0.80 -14.26 8.15
C PHE A 48 0.35 -15.61 8.74
N GLY A 49 -0.26 -16.48 7.93
CA GLY A 49 -0.51 -17.88 8.27
C GLY A 49 0.70 -18.81 8.08
N SER A 50 1.78 -18.35 7.46
CA SER A 50 2.95 -19.17 7.12
C SER A 50 3.98 -19.29 8.25
N GLU A 51 4.81 -20.33 8.19
CA GLU A 51 5.99 -20.45 9.06
C GLU A 51 7.00 -19.32 8.84
N THR A 52 7.09 -18.79 7.61
CA THR A 52 7.95 -17.64 7.29
C THR A 52 7.59 -16.41 8.13
N ALA A 53 6.30 -16.07 8.20
CA ALA A 53 5.86 -14.95 9.02
C ALA A 53 6.10 -15.20 10.52
N GLN A 54 5.93 -16.44 10.99
CA GLN A 54 6.25 -16.79 12.38
C GLN A 54 7.75 -16.64 12.67
N GLY A 55 8.62 -17.00 11.72
CA GLY A 55 10.07 -16.80 11.84
C GLY A 55 10.49 -15.33 11.86
N MET A 56 9.82 -14.49 11.06
CA MET A 56 10.14 -13.05 10.96
C MET A 56 9.57 -12.21 12.11
N PHE A 57 8.33 -12.49 12.52
CA PHE A 57 7.59 -11.66 13.48
C PHE A 57 7.43 -12.33 14.85
N GLY A 58 7.72 -13.63 14.97
CA GLY A 58 7.38 -14.46 16.12
C GLY A 58 5.95 -15.00 16.04
N ALA A 59 5.73 -16.20 16.59
CA ALA A 59 4.46 -16.91 16.49
C ALA A 59 3.25 -16.12 17.04
N VAL A 60 3.41 -15.48 18.21
CA VAL A 60 2.34 -14.68 18.84
C VAL A 60 1.97 -13.51 17.94
N LYS A 61 2.98 -12.75 17.46
CA LYS A 61 2.71 -11.55 16.67
C LYS A 61 2.14 -11.87 15.29
N ALA A 62 2.64 -12.92 14.64
CA ALA A 62 2.12 -13.39 13.37
C ALA A 62 0.63 -13.80 13.50
N ALA A 63 0.26 -14.50 14.57
CA ALA A 63 -1.13 -14.89 14.83
C ALA A 63 -2.04 -13.69 15.12
N GLU A 64 -1.59 -12.70 15.88
CA GLU A 64 -2.33 -11.44 16.10
C GLU A 64 -2.62 -10.73 14.76
N ILE A 65 -1.59 -10.57 13.92
CA ILE A 65 -1.74 -9.88 12.63
C ILE A 65 -2.65 -10.69 11.70
N LEU A 66 -2.51 -12.02 11.67
CA LEU A 66 -3.40 -12.90 10.91
C LEU A 66 -4.87 -12.71 11.29
N ASN A 67 -5.16 -12.66 12.60
CA ASN A 67 -6.53 -12.46 13.08
C ASN A 67 -7.06 -11.08 12.68
N HIS A 68 -6.26 -10.03 12.85
CA HIS A 68 -6.61 -8.68 12.41
C HIS A 68 -6.90 -8.62 10.90
N MET A 69 -6.09 -9.26 10.05
CA MET A 69 -6.33 -9.28 8.60
C MET A 69 -7.60 -10.04 8.23
N LYS A 70 -7.97 -11.10 8.97
CA LYS A 70 -9.27 -11.78 8.80
C LYS A 70 -10.44 -10.90 9.19
N GLU A 71 -10.32 -10.09 10.25
CA GLU A 71 -11.34 -9.11 10.65
C GLU A 71 -11.51 -8.01 9.59
N VAL A 72 -10.40 -7.47 9.07
CA VAL A 72 -10.41 -6.50 7.97
C VAL A 72 -11.16 -7.08 6.76
N LYS A 73 -10.85 -8.31 6.36
CA LYS A 73 -11.57 -9.00 5.28
C LYS A 73 -13.07 -9.18 5.58
N ALA A 74 -13.42 -9.61 6.80
CA ALA A 74 -14.80 -9.81 7.21
C ALA A 74 -15.62 -8.51 7.16
N ASN A 75 -14.97 -7.37 7.40
CA ASN A 75 -15.55 -6.04 7.27
C ASN A 75 -15.54 -5.48 5.83
N GLY A 76 -15.19 -6.30 4.83
CA GLY A 76 -15.18 -5.92 3.41
C GLY A 76 -13.87 -5.27 2.92
N GLY A 77 -12.83 -5.24 3.76
CA GLY A 77 -11.51 -4.75 3.37
C GLY A 77 -10.87 -5.64 2.30
N ARG A 78 -10.36 -5.02 1.24
CA ARG A 78 -9.74 -5.71 0.08
C ARG A 78 -8.22 -5.74 0.11
N TYR A 79 -7.62 -4.85 0.89
CA TYR A 79 -6.18 -4.65 0.98
C TYR A 79 -5.74 -4.64 2.44
N CYS A 80 -4.46 -4.90 2.68
CA CYS A 80 -3.84 -4.71 3.98
C CYS A 80 -4.07 -3.27 4.49
N ASP A 81 -4.37 -3.12 5.78
CA ASP A 81 -4.70 -1.84 6.39
C ASP A 81 -3.52 -1.19 7.14
N CYS A 82 -2.31 -1.71 6.93
CA CYS A 82 -1.11 -1.10 7.48
C CYS A 82 -0.92 0.33 6.93
N PRO A 83 -0.18 1.22 7.63
CA PRO A 83 -0.01 2.60 7.20
C PRO A 83 0.50 2.75 5.75
N GLY A 84 1.39 1.87 5.30
CA GLY A 84 1.90 1.86 3.92
C GLY A 84 0.80 1.57 2.89
N CYS A 85 0.10 0.45 3.04
CA CYS A 85 -0.97 0.07 2.12
C CYS A 85 -2.16 1.05 2.13
N LYS A 86 -2.47 1.68 3.28
CA LYS A 86 -3.48 2.76 3.33
C LYS A 86 -3.04 4.00 2.54
N ALA A 87 -1.76 4.36 2.59
CA ALA A 87 -1.23 5.49 1.82
C ALA A 87 -1.28 5.19 0.30
N ALA A 88 -0.85 3.99 -0.10
CA ALA A 88 -0.93 3.53 -1.48
C ALA A 88 -2.40 3.49 -1.97
N LEU A 89 -3.31 2.92 -1.18
CA LEU A 89 -4.74 2.87 -1.51
C LEU A 89 -5.30 4.28 -1.73
N ARG A 90 -4.92 5.25 -0.89
CA ARG A 90 -5.36 6.63 -1.03
C ARG A 90 -4.94 7.24 -2.37
N VAL A 91 -3.72 6.96 -2.83
CA VAL A 91 -3.26 7.39 -4.16
C VAL A 91 -4.10 6.73 -5.25
N ILE A 92 -4.31 5.42 -5.18
CA ILE A 92 -5.07 4.66 -6.18
C ILE A 92 -6.53 5.16 -6.28
N GLU A 93 -7.21 5.31 -5.15
CA GLU A 93 -8.61 5.76 -5.08
C GLU A 93 -8.81 7.20 -5.59
N ASN A 94 -7.75 8.00 -5.61
CA ASN A 94 -7.79 9.38 -6.07
C ASN A 94 -7.00 9.57 -7.38
N SER A 95 -6.69 8.49 -8.09
CA SER A 95 -5.93 8.54 -9.35
C SER A 95 -6.54 9.47 -10.38
N ASP A 96 -7.87 9.46 -10.54
CA ASP A 96 -8.57 10.39 -11.43
C ASP A 96 -8.30 11.86 -11.07
N LEU A 97 -8.23 12.20 -9.77
CA LEU A 97 -7.93 13.55 -9.32
C LEU A 97 -6.47 13.96 -9.53
N LEU A 98 -5.56 12.99 -9.57
CA LEU A 98 -4.14 13.20 -9.85
C LEU A 98 -3.89 13.37 -11.36
N LEU A 99 -4.68 12.69 -12.20
CA LEU A 99 -4.56 12.74 -13.65
C LEU A 99 -5.40 13.84 -14.30
N SER A 100 -6.36 14.43 -13.58
CA SER A 100 -7.20 15.52 -14.08
C SER A 100 -6.65 16.93 -13.76
N ARG A 101 -5.42 17.03 -13.28
CA ARG A 101 -4.79 18.30 -12.87
C ARG A 101 -4.06 18.99 -14.00
#